data_AF-A0A8C7YG78-F1
#
_entry.id   AF-A0A8C7YG78-F1
#
_cell.length_a   1.000
_cell.length_b   1.000
_cell.length_c   1.000
_cell.angle_alpha   90.00
_cell.angle_beta   90.00
_cell.angle_gamma   90.00
#
_symmetry.space_group_name_H-M   'P 1'
#
loop_
_entity.id
_entity.type
_entity.pdbx_description
1 polymer ?
#
loop_
_entity_poly.entity_id
_entity_poly.type
_entity_poly.pdbx_seq_one_letter_code
_entity_poly.pdbx_strand_id
1 'polypeptide(L)'
;MADTREAIVQASHLPMSIIIVGVGNADFSDMQMLDGDDGILRSPKGEPVLRDIVQFVPFRSFKHVSACEAVLDLERPASAFKFGMGFKPAVRSDPELI
;
A
#
# COMPACT_ATOMS: atom_id res chain seq x y z
N MET A 1 14.00 -11.75 1.73
CA MET A 1 12.77 -11.37 2.45
C MET A 1 12.98 -11.04 3.93
N ALA A 2 13.89 -11.72 4.65
CA ALA A 2 14.12 -11.48 6.08
C ALA A 2 14.48 -10.00 6.39
N ASP A 3 15.46 -9.44 5.68
CA ASP A 3 15.93 -8.06 5.90
C ASP A 3 14.84 -7.03 5.59
N THR A 4 14.06 -7.24 4.53
CA THR A 4 12.93 -6.37 4.16
C THR A 4 11.87 -6.33 5.25
N ARG A 5 11.52 -7.49 5.82
CA ARG A 5 10.56 -7.59 6.93
C ARG A 5 11.08 -6.89 8.18
N GLU A 6 12.36 -7.05 8.51
CA GLU A 6 12.98 -6.34 9.63
C GLU A 6 12.96 -4.83 9.41
N ALA A 7 13.30 -4.35 8.21
CA ALA A 7 13.25 -2.94 7.86
C ALA A 7 11.83 -2.36 7.97
N ILE A 8 10.80 -3.08 7.50
CA ILE A 8 9.39 -2.66 7.62
C ILE A 8 8.97 -2.57 9.08
N VAL A 9 9.31 -3.56 9.91
CA VAL A 9 9.00 -3.53 11.35
C VAL A 9 9.65 -2.32 12.01
N GLN A 10 10.93 -2.07 11.73
CA GLN A 10 11.63 -0.89 12.26
C GLN A 10 11.03 0.43 11.75
N ALA A 11 10.66 0.48 10.46
CA ALA A 11 10.03 1.65 9.85
C ALA A 11 8.63 1.94 10.40
N SER A 12 7.92 0.93 10.93
CA SER A 12 6.58 1.11 11.51
C SER A 12 6.56 2.07 12.71
N HIS A 13 7.72 2.27 13.36
CA HIS A 13 7.93 3.26 14.43
C HIS A 13 8.02 4.71 13.93
N LEU A 14 8.25 4.93 12.64
CA LEU A 14 8.43 6.24 12.02
C LEU A 14 7.17 6.67 11.27
N PRO A 15 6.80 7.96 11.22
CA PRO A 15 5.66 8.47 10.45
C PRO A 15 5.91 8.35 8.93
N MET A 16 5.88 7.11 8.42
CA MET A 16 6.18 6.72 7.06
C MET A 16 5.13 5.74 6.56
N SER A 17 4.81 5.83 5.28
CA SER A 17 3.98 4.88 4.53
C SER A 17 4.75 4.44 3.29
N ILE A 18 4.64 3.17 2.93
CA ILE A 18 5.37 2.51 1.85
C ILE A 18 4.32 1.95 0.89
N ILE A 19 4.43 2.30 -0.39
CA ILE A 19 3.59 1.74 -1.46
C ILE A 19 4.50 0.95 -2.39
N ILE A 20 4.20 -0.33 -2.57
CA ILE A 20 4.93 -1.22 -3.47
C ILE A 20 4.11 -1.42 -4.73
N VAL A 21 4.65 -1.00 -5.87
CA VAL A 21 3.97 -1.14 -7.16
C VAL A 21 4.63 -2.25 -7.98
N GLY A 22 3.89 -3.34 -8.21
CA GLY A 22 4.34 -4.46 -9.03
C GLY A 22 4.12 -4.21 -10.51
N VAL A 23 5.18 -4.05 -11.30
CA VAL A 23 5.09 -3.85 -12.76
C VAL A 23 5.53 -5.10 -13.51
N GLY A 24 4.86 -5.42 -14.62
CA GLY A 24 5.16 -6.57 -15.45
C GLY A 24 4.36 -7.82 -15.08
N ASN A 25 4.90 -8.99 -15.42
CA ASN A 25 4.22 -10.28 -15.29
C ASN A 25 5.02 -11.28 -14.44
N ALA A 26 5.63 -10.78 -13.36
CA ALA A 26 6.31 -11.59 -12.36
C ALA A 26 5.31 -12.15 -11.32
N ASP A 27 5.79 -13.11 -10.51
CA ASP A 27 5.07 -13.56 -9.33
C ASP A 27 5.27 -12.54 -8.20
N PHE A 28 4.15 -12.04 -7.64
CA PHE A 28 4.14 -11.03 -6.58
C PHE A 28 3.66 -11.59 -5.24
N SER A 29 3.61 -12.92 -5.07
CA SER A 29 3.16 -13.57 -3.84
C SER A 29 3.90 -13.04 -2.60
N ASP A 30 5.21 -12.81 -2.71
CA ASP A 30 5.98 -12.25 -1.60
C ASP A 30 5.61 -10.80 -1.29
N MET A 31 5.19 -10.00 -2.27
CA MET A 31 4.78 -8.60 -2.06
C MET A 31 3.38 -8.53 -1.41
N GLN A 32 2.49 -9.44 -1.78
CA GLN A 32 1.19 -9.61 -1.10
C GLN A 32 1.38 -10.01 0.36
N MET A 33 2.38 -10.83 0.66
CA MET A 33 2.71 -11.17 2.06
C MET A 33 3.25 -9.97 2.88
N LEU A 34 3.70 -8.91 2.22
CA LEU A 34 4.11 -7.67 2.89
C LEU A 34 2.94 -6.69 3.10
N ASP A 35 1.82 -6.91 2.44
CA ASP A 35 0.60 -6.11 2.56
C ASP A 35 -0.02 -6.33 3.94
N GLY A 36 -0.28 -5.25 4.69
CA GLY A 36 -0.74 -5.38 6.08
C GLY A 36 -2.21 -5.76 6.22
N ASP A 37 -2.94 -5.89 5.12
CA ASP A 37 -4.35 -6.31 5.08
C ASP A 37 -4.54 -7.82 5.36
N ASP A 38 -3.57 -8.67 4.97
CA ASP A 38 -3.66 -10.13 5.10
C ASP A 38 -3.08 -10.68 6.43
N GLY A 39 -2.55 -9.81 7.30
CA GLY A 39 -2.15 -10.20 8.65
C GLY A 39 -1.03 -9.37 9.28
N ILE A 40 -0.69 -9.73 10.53
CA ILE A 40 0.39 -9.06 11.26
C ILE A 40 1.74 -9.54 10.74
N LEU A 41 2.39 -8.72 9.93
CA LEU A 41 3.76 -8.94 9.51
C LEU A 41 4.69 -8.96 10.73
N ARG A 42 5.62 -9.92 10.73
CA ARG A 42 6.59 -10.11 11.81
C ARG A 42 8.01 -10.03 11.30
N SER A 43 8.93 -9.53 12.11
CA SER A 43 10.35 -9.65 11.83
C SER A 43 10.78 -11.13 11.92
N PRO A 44 11.95 -11.50 11.37
CA PRO A 44 12.55 -12.81 11.57
C PRO A 44 12.74 -13.18 13.06
N LYS A 45 12.81 -12.17 13.94
CA LYS A 45 12.90 -12.32 15.40
C LYS A 45 11.54 -12.50 16.08
N GLY A 46 10.44 -12.47 15.32
CA GLY A 46 9.07 -12.65 15.80
C GLY A 46 8.34 -11.37 16.23
N GLU A 47 9.00 -10.21 16.12
CA GLU A 47 8.43 -8.92 16.53
C GLU A 47 7.36 -8.46 15.53
N PRO A 48 6.14 -8.13 15.98
CA PRO A 48 5.08 -7.64 15.10
C PRO A 48 5.31 -6.18 14.69
N VAL A 49 4.78 -5.77 13.53
CA VAL A 49 4.73 -4.34 13.17
C VAL A 49 3.85 -3.57 14.17
N LEU A 50 4.16 -2.30 14.43
CA LEU A 50 3.34 -1.46 15.31
C LEU A 50 2.03 -1.00 14.66
N ARG A 51 2.09 -0.75 13.36
CA ARG A 51 0.95 -0.35 12.53
C ARG A 51 1.24 -0.77 11.10
N ASP A 52 0.17 -0.97 10.35
CA ASP A 52 0.29 -1.19 8.93
C ASP A 52 0.82 0.07 8.24
N ILE A 53 1.86 -0.12 7.44
CA ILE A 53 2.55 0.93 6.69
C ILE A 53 2.88 0.49 5.27
N VAL A 54 2.51 -0.72 4.84
CA VAL A 54 2.85 -1.25 3.52
C VAL A 54 1.56 -1.56 2.77
N GLN A 55 1.41 -0.98 1.59
CA GLN A 55 0.34 -1.31 0.66
C GLN A 55 0.93 -1.84 -0.65
N PHE A 56 0.50 -3.02 -1.09
CA PHE A 56 0.91 -3.58 -2.38
C PHE A 56 -0.14 -3.38 -3.49
N VAL A 57 0.29 -2.87 -4.65
CA VAL A 57 -0.57 -2.67 -5.82
C VAL A 57 0.04 -3.30 -7.07
N PRO A 58 -0.56 -4.37 -7.64
CA PRO A 58 -0.13 -4.91 -8.92
C PRO A 58 -0.62 -4.03 -10.08
N PHE A 59 0.31 -3.41 -10.81
CA PHE A 59 0.04 -2.47 -11.90
C PHE A 59 -0.46 -3.13 -13.21
N ARG A 60 -0.52 -4.48 -13.26
CA ARG A 60 -0.89 -5.26 -14.45
C ARG A 60 -2.27 -4.89 -15.04
N SER A 61 -3.19 -4.40 -14.22
CA SER A 61 -4.58 -4.10 -14.61
C SER A 61 -4.85 -2.62 -14.89
N PHE A 62 -3.89 -1.72 -14.61
CA PHE A 62 -4.09 -0.27 -14.66
C PHE A 62 -3.47 0.33 -15.93
N LYS A 63 -3.94 -0.09 -17.11
CA LYS A 63 -3.41 0.41 -18.40
C LYS A 63 -3.79 1.86 -18.70
N HIS A 64 -4.71 2.46 -17.94
CA HIS A 64 -5.29 3.79 -18.24
C HIS A 64 -5.51 4.68 -17.01
N VAL A 65 -5.06 4.26 -15.84
CA VAL A 65 -5.36 4.89 -14.54
C VAL A 65 -4.03 5.16 -13.85
N SER A 66 -3.90 6.33 -13.24
CA SER A 66 -2.65 6.71 -12.59
C SER A 66 -2.32 5.77 -11.43
N ALA A 67 -1.04 5.61 -11.06
CA ALA A 67 -0.67 4.80 -9.89
C ALA A 67 -1.40 5.26 -8.61
N CYS A 68 -1.71 6.56 -8.51
CA CYS A 68 -2.54 7.11 -7.44
C CYS A 68 -4.00 6.64 -7.51
N GLU A 69 -4.61 6.56 -8.69
CA GLU A 69 -5.96 6.00 -8.83
C GLU A 69 -6.00 4.51 -8.52
N ALA A 70 -4.96 3.76 -8.90
CA ALA A 70 -4.83 2.35 -8.55
C ALA A 70 -4.77 2.12 -7.03
N VAL A 71 -4.15 3.04 -6.30
CA VAL A 71 -4.10 3.05 -4.83
C VAL A 71 -5.45 3.45 -4.22
N LEU A 72 -6.24 4.29 -4.90
CA LEU A 72 -7.53 4.78 -4.42
C LEU A 72 -8.70 3.80 -4.70
N ASP A 73 -8.66 3.06 -5.82
CA ASP A 73 -9.72 2.11 -6.23
C ASP A 73 -9.77 0.84 -5.36
N LEU A 74 -8.81 0.64 -4.47
CA LEU A 74 -8.77 -0.52 -3.56
C LEU A 74 -9.52 -0.29 -2.24
N GLU A 75 -10.14 0.88 -2.01
CA GLU A 75 -11.13 1.07 -0.93
C GLU A 75 -12.55 0.75 -1.46
N ARG A 76 -13.32 -0.24 -0.99
CA ARG A 76 -14.21 -0.22 0.21
C ARG A 76 -15.07 -1.51 0.31
N PRO A 77 -15.46 -2.00 1.53
CA PRO A 77 -16.39 -1.31 2.43
C PRO A 77 -15.90 -1.06 3.88
N ALA A 78 -16.01 0.20 4.30
CA ALA A 78 -16.57 0.65 5.57
C ALA A 78 -15.95 0.23 6.93
N SER A 79 -14.63 0.28 7.11
CA SER A 79 -14.08 0.63 8.43
C SER A 79 -12.57 0.89 8.40
N ALA A 80 -12.20 2.11 8.78
CA ALA A 80 -10.92 2.43 9.42
C ALA A 80 -9.65 2.66 8.57
N PHE A 81 -9.73 3.16 7.33
CA PHE A 81 -8.65 4.03 6.86
C PHE A 81 -8.80 5.41 7.52
N LYS A 82 -8.40 5.49 8.79
CA LYS A 82 -8.32 6.75 9.52
C LYS A 82 -7.05 7.45 9.05
N PHE A 83 -7.15 8.12 7.90
CA PHE A 83 -6.15 9.05 7.42
C PHE A 83 -6.08 10.23 8.39
N GLY A 84 -5.31 10.07 9.46
CA GLY A 84 -5.10 11.03 10.54
C GLY A 84 -4.21 12.21 10.16
N MET A 85 -4.04 12.50 8.86
CA MET A 85 -3.23 13.63 8.40
C MET A 85 -3.78 14.26 7.12
N GLY A 86 -4.97 14.89 7.19
CA GLY A 86 -5.33 16.16 6.51
C GLY A 86 -5.08 16.39 5.00
N PHE A 87 -4.56 15.42 4.26
CA PHE A 87 -4.28 15.49 2.83
C PHE A 87 -5.50 14.98 2.08
N LYS A 88 -6.37 15.91 1.67
CA LYS A 88 -7.43 15.59 0.70
C LYS A 88 -6.77 15.42 -0.67
N PRO A 89 -6.96 14.29 -1.39
CA PRO A 89 -6.54 14.20 -2.77
C PRO A 89 -7.29 15.28 -3.57
N ALA A 90 -6.55 16.08 -4.33
CA ALA A 90 -7.13 17.07 -5.22
C ALA A 90 -7.84 16.32 -6.36
N VAL A 91 -9.17 16.29 -6.30
CA VAL A 91 -9.99 15.84 -7.42
C VAL A 91 -9.78 16.84 -8.55
N ARG A 92 -9.02 16.44 -9.57
CA ARG A 92 -8.88 17.21 -10.80
C ARG A 92 -10.20 17.08 -11.57
N SER A 93 -11.04 18.12 -11.47
CA SER A 93 -12.18 18.29 -12.35
C SER A 93 -11.67 18.69 -13.73
N ASP A 94 -11.37 17.71 -14.59
CA ASP A 94 -11.22 17.99 -16.02
C ASP A 94 -12.65 18.07 -16.63
N PRO A 95 -13.09 19.23 -17.14
CA PRO A 95 -14.36 19.33 -17.84
C PRO A 95 -14.27 18.63 -19.19
N GLU A 96 -15.34 17.94 -19.54
CA GLU A 96 -15.52 17.16 -20.76
C GLU A 96 -15.16 17.92 -22.04
N LEU A 97 -14.54 17.15 -22.94
CA LEU A 97 -14.38 17.42 -24.35
C LEU A 97 -15.76 17.39 -25.03
N ILE A 98 -16.27 18.55 -25.46
CA ILE A 98 -17.21 18.68 -26.59
C ILE A 98 -16.60 19.69 -27.56
#